data_AF-A0A239P3F7-F1
#
_entry.id   AF-A0A239P3F7-F1
#
_cell.length_a   1.000
_cell.length_b   1.000
_cell.length_c   1.000
_cell.angle_alpha   90.00
_cell.angle_beta   90.00
_cell.angle_gamma   90.00
#
_symmetry.space_group_name_H-M   'P 1'
#
loop_
_entity.id
_entity.type
_entity.pdbx_description
1 polymer ?
#
loop_
_entity_poly.entity_id
_entity_poly.type
_entity_poly.pdbx_seq_one_letter_code
_entity_poly.pdbx_strand_id
1 'polypeptide(L)' 'MSDVSRRAQLILLKNDLHVLRGRAERLDLPELVSLLSEAMAVISSQPELPKSEQPPV' A
#
# COMPACT_ATOMS: atom_id res chain seq x y z
N MET A 1 10.24 -5.93 -16.57
CA MET A 1 9.68 -4.57 -16.44
C MET A 1 8.41 -4.51 -15.56
N SER A 2 7.80 -5.62 -15.15
CA SER A 2 6.54 -5.65 -14.37
C SER A 2 6.67 -5.24 -12.90
N ASP A 3 7.78 -5.57 -12.25
CA ASP A 3 7.85 -5.53 -10.78
C ASP A 3 8.09 -4.13 -10.23
N VAL A 4 8.82 -3.29 -10.99
CA VAL A 4 9.00 -1.86 -10.69
C VAL A 4 7.64 -1.14 -10.75
N SER A 5 6.81 -1.49 -11.73
CA SER A 5 5.45 -0.94 -11.87
C SER A 5 4.55 -1.35 -10.71
N ARG A 6 4.61 -2.61 -10.28
CA ARG A 6 3.82 -3.11 -9.14
C ARG A 6 4.23 -2.45 -7.82
N ARG A 7 5.53 -2.31 -7.56
CA ARG A 7 6.04 -1.63 -6.36
C ARG A 7 5.63 -0.16 -6.33
N ALA A 8 5.75 0.54 -7.46
CA ALA A 8 5.30 1.93 -7.57
C ALA A 8 3.79 2.08 -7.33
N GLN A 9 2.98 1.16 -7.84
CA GLN A 9 1.53 1.13 -7.60
C GLN A 9 1.18 0.89 -6.12
N LEU A 10 1.89 -0.01 -5.43
CA LEU A 10 1.67 -0.26 -4.00
C LEU A 10 2.04 0.96 -3.15
N ILE A 11 3.12 1.66 -3.50
CA ILE A 11 3.53 2.91 -2.83
C ILE A 11 2.46 3.99 -3.02
N LEU A 12 1.98 4.17 -4.26
CA LEU A 12 0.94 5.15 -4.57
C LEU A 12 -0.34 4.85 -3.78
N LEU A 13 -0.80 3.60 -3.82
CA LEU A 13 -2.00 3.16 -3.10
C LEU A 13 -1.86 3.38 -1.58
N LYS A 14 -0.69 3.09 -1.00
CA LYS A 14 -0.44 3.33 0.43
C LYS A 14 -0.56 4.82 0.77
N ASN A 15 -0.05 5.71 -0.08
CA ASN A 15 -0.16 7.15 0.13
C ASN A 15 -1.62 7.62 0.05
N ASP A 16 -2.37 7.13 -0.94
CA ASP A 16 -3.79 7.49 -1.10
C ASP A 16 -4.63 7.04 0.11
N LEU A 17 -4.37 5.84 0.64
CA LEU A 17 -5.03 5.34 1.85
C LEU A 17 -4.69 6.19 3.08
N HIS A 18 -3.46 6.67 3.19
CA HIS A 18 -3.07 7.56 4.29
C HIS A 18 -3.82 8.90 4.23
N VAL A 19 -3.95 9.48 3.03
CA VAL A 19 -4.72 10.71 2.81
C VAL A 19 -6.21 10.50 3.11
N LEU A 20 -6.78 9.37 2.67
CA LEU A 20 -8.18 9.02 2.94
C LEU A 20 -8.43 8.82 4.43
N ARG A 21 -7.50 8.19 5.16
CA ARG A 21 -7.63 7.98 6.60
C ARG A 21 -7.66 9.31 7.34
N GLY A 22 -6.75 10.24 7.03
CA GLY A 22 -6.76 11.57 7.63
C GLY A 22 -8.02 12.38 7.31
N ARG A 23 -8.65 12.15 6.15
CA ARG A 23 -9.97 12.73 5.84
C ARG A 23 -11.08 12.09 6.68
N ALA A 24 -11.07 10.77 6.83
CA ALA A 24 -12.04 10.03 7.64
C ALA A 24 -11.95 10.43 9.12
N GLU A 25 -10.74 10.61 9.66
CA GLU A 25 -10.51 11.11 11.03
C GLU A 25 -11.09 12.52 11.22
N ARG A 26 -10.89 13.43 10.26
CA ARG A 26 -11.47 14.79 10.33
C ARG A 26 -12.99 14.85 10.20
N LEU A 27 -13.61 13.79 9.66
CA LEU A 27 -15.05 13.68 9.48
C LEU A 27 -15.71 12.82 10.57
N ASP A 28 -14.95 12.39 11.58
CA ASP A 28 -15.41 11.48 12.64
C ASP A 28 -16.09 10.21 12.08
N LEU A 29 -15.45 9.56 11.09
CA LEU A 29 -15.91 8.31 10.48
C LEU A 29 -15.10 7.11 11.01
N PRO A 30 -15.35 6.62 12.23
CA PRO A 30 -14.48 5.64 12.91
C PRO A 30 -14.41 4.29 12.20
N GLU A 31 -15.52 3.84 11.62
CA GLU A 31 -15.59 2.58 10.87
C GLU A 31 -14.70 2.63 9.62
N LEU A 32 -14.72 3.77 8.91
CA LEU A 32 -13.87 4.00 7.75
C LEU A 32 -12.39 4.07 8.14
N VAL A 33 -12.07 4.70 9.28
CA VAL A 33 -10.70 4.73 9.81
C VAL A 33 -10.18 3.32 10.12
N SER A 34 -11.03 2.45 10.70
CA SER A 34 -10.68 1.05 10.95
C SER A 34 -10.39 0.30 9.65
N LEU A 35 -11.31 0.35 8.69
CA LEU A 35 -11.17 -0.32 7.38
C LEU A 35 -9.93 0.14 6.63
N LEU A 36 -9.63 1.44 6.63
CA LEU A 36 -8.44 1.99 6.00
C LEU A 36 -7.15 1.53 6.69
N SER A 37 -7.17 1.39 8.02
CA SER A 37 -6.03 0.89 8.80
C SER A 37 -5.75 -0.58 8.50
N GLU A 38 -6.80 -1.40 8.39
CA GLU A 38 -6.69 -2.81 7.98
C GLU A 38 -6.15 -2.94 6.55
N ALA A 39 -6.68 -2.16 5.60
CA ALA A 39 -6.21 -2.15 4.22
C ALA A 39 -4.72 -1.77 4.13
N MET A 40 -4.28 -0.76 4.89
CA MET A 40 -2.87 -0.38 4.98
C MET A 40 -1.99 -1.51 5.54
N ALA A 41 -2.48 -2.27 6.53
CA ALA A 41 -1.76 -3.41 7.10
C ALA A 41 -1.59 -4.53 6.06
N VAL A 42 -2.64 -4.85 5.30
CA VAL A 42 -2.60 -5.85 4.21
C VAL A 42 -1.64 -5.46 3.10
N ILE A 43 -1.61 -4.17 2.72
CA ILE A 43 -0.68 -3.69 1.67
C ILE A 43 0.76 -3.73 2.18
N SER A 44 0.98 -3.42 3.45
CA SER A 44 2.32 -3.40 4.06
C SER A 44 2.86 -4.81 4.31
N SER A 45 1.99 -5.82 4.45
CA SER A 45 2.37 -7.22 4.60
C SER A 45 2.57 -7.95 3.27
N GLN A 46 2.34 -7.28 2.13
CA GLN A 46 2.63 -7.89 0.83
C GLN A 46 4.14 -8.11 0.71
N PRO A 47 4.58 -9.35 0.40
CA PRO A 47 5.99 -9.63 0.23
C PRO A 47 6.54 -8.79 -0.94
N GLU A 48 7.67 -8.12 -0.70
CA GLU A 48 8.51 -7.66 -1.80
C GLU A 48 8.90 -8.93 -2.58
N LEU A 49 8.44 -9.05 -3.83
CA LEU A 49 8.76 -10.20 -4.68
C LEU A 49 10.28 -10.40 -4.64
N PRO A 50 10.78 -11.65 -4.50
CA PRO A 50 12.21 -11.90 -4.56
C PRO A 50 12.74 -11.27 -5.84
N LYS A 51 13.82 -10.50 -5.73
CA LYS A 51 14.55 -10.01 -6.90
C LYS A 51 14.95 -11.26 -7.67
N SER A 52 14.21 -11.59 -8.72
CA SER A 52 14.59 -12.68 -9.62
C SER A 52 16.01 -12.38 -10.04
N GLU A 53 16.90 -13.29 -9.64
CA GLU A 53 18.32 -13.24 -9.89
C GLU A 53 18.57 -12.81 -11.34
N GLN A 54 19.30 -11.71 -11.51
CA GLN A 54 19.83 -11.32 -12.81
C GLN A 54 20.50 -12.55 -13.44
N PRO A 55 20.22 -12.88 -14.71
CA PRO A 55 20.97 -13.92 -15.39
C PRO A 55 22.47 -13.54 -15.35
N PRO A 56 23.37 -14.50 -15.03
CA PRO A 56 24.79 -14.22 -14.96
C PRO A 56 25.27 -13.73 -16.33
N VAL A 57 26.03 -12.64 -16.28
CA VAL A 57 26.70 -11.96 -17.41
C VAL A 57 27.57 -12.93 -18.18
#